data_AF-A0A9E0AKV5-F1
#
_entry.id   AF-A0A9E0AKV5-F1
#
_cell.length_a   1.000
_cell.length_b   1.000
_cell.length_c   1.000
_cell.angle_alpha   90.00
_cell.angle_beta   90.00
_cell.angle_gamma   90.00
#
_symmetry.space_group_name_H-M   'P 1'
#
loop_
_entity.id
_entity.type
_entity.pdbx_description
1 polymer ?
#
loop_
_entity_poly.entity_id
_entity_poly.type
_entity_poly.pdbx_seq_one_letter_code
_entity_poly.pdbx_strand_id
1 'polypeptide(L)'
;MIHMYRFFEVFKTLKLPEDLAVYFENVEVTKVSKTSTNSLARVYIKSDRVIEKPIIFKVEDALKKQIFRISNMDVRIIDRYVLSAQYTPQTVMDIYYDSILAELEKYWTLEYNLLKNSQWEFEKEDMLVFTIEDSFLAHQYADTLTDYFKKIFLNRFGFEIDVEYQYAKKKESQYERENAYRINLRVKEIENNMMAAAEDNADGRDDKKLTSEQKAAKKAETAAKQKAARAAFFASDNRGREELKTYSRKPANEDVLYGRDFDGDVTPIEQIDTAIGDVIISGMVRNVEMREIRNERTIIMFNVTDFTDTITVKIFAKNEQVPELSGVIKKGNFLKIKGNATFDKY
;
A
#
# COMPACT_ATOMS: atom_id res chain seq x y z
N MET A 1 43.72 29.02 0.02
CA MET A 1 44.06 27.77 0.73
C MET A 1 42.79 27.24 1.38
N ILE A 2 42.14 26.25 0.78
CA ILE A 2 41.06 25.52 1.45
C ILE A 2 41.75 24.59 2.44
N HIS A 3 41.61 24.83 3.74
CA HIS A 3 42.11 23.89 4.74
C HIS A 3 41.25 22.63 4.65
N MET A 4 41.87 21.52 4.25
CA MET A 4 41.24 20.19 4.23
C MET A 4 41.44 19.57 5.61
N TYR A 5 40.34 19.40 6.35
CA TYR A 5 40.36 18.75 7.66
C TYR A 5 39.85 17.32 7.53
N ARG A 6 40.56 16.35 8.12
CA ARG A 6 40.07 14.96 8.16
C ARG A 6 38.83 14.85 9.03
N PHE A 7 37.96 13.89 8.73
CA PHE A 7 36.68 13.71 9.40
C PHE A 7 36.83 13.60 10.93
N PHE A 8 37.74 12.74 11.40
CA PHE A 8 37.99 12.58 12.84
C PHE A 8 38.76 13.73 13.47
N GLU A 9 39.43 14.59 12.70
CA GLU A 9 40.03 15.82 13.22
C GLU A 9 38.97 16.90 13.50
N VAL A 10 37.92 16.94 12.68
CA VAL A 10 36.76 17.82 12.91
C VAL A 10 35.90 17.30 14.05
N PHE A 11 35.67 15.98 14.11
CA PHE A 11 34.81 15.34 15.10
C PHE A 11 35.60 14.49 16.10
N LYS A 12 36.58 15.10 16.78
CA LYS A 12 37.54 14.40 17.68
C LYS A 12 36.92 13.55 18.79
N THR A 13 35.71 13.90 19.22
CA THR A 13 35.00 13.20 20.31
C THR A 13 34.02 12.14 19.81
N LEU A 14 33.84 12.02 18.49
CA LEU A 14 32.96 11.03 17.89
C LEU A 14 33.60 9.64 18.02
N LYS A 15 32.87 8.72 18.64
CA LYS A 15 33.25 7.31 18.70
C LYS A 15 32.38 6.51 17.74
N LEU A 16 33.02 5.88 16.76
CA LEU A 16 32.38 4.94 15.84
C LEU A 16 32.93 3.52 16.09
N PRO A 17 32.10 2.48 15.90
CA PRO A 17 32.56 1.11 15.72
C PRO A 17 33.63 1.00 14.62
N GLU A 18 34.58 0.08 14.77
CA GLU A 18 35.73 -0.06 13.87
C GLU A 18 35.31 -0.34 12.43
N ASP A 19 34.25 -1.15 12.24
CA ASP A 19 33.65 -1.46 10.94
C ASP A 19 33.08 -0.22 10.23
N LEU A 20 32.65 0.82 10.94
CA LEU A 20 32.21 2.08 10.35
C LEU A 20 33.34 3.10 10.22
N ALA A 21 34.29 3.08 11.16
CA ALA A 21 35.37 4.07 11.23
C ALA A 21 36.30 3.99 10.01
N VAL A 22 36.61 2.78 9.54
CA VAL A 22 37.50 2.53 8.38
C VAL A 22 37.04 3.30 7.14
N TYR A 23 35.73 3.42 6.90
CA TYR A 23 35.18 4.16 5.75
C TYR A 23 35.37 5.68 5.85
N PHE A 24 35.63 6.21 7.05
CA PHE A 24 35.75 7.65 7.32
C PHE A 24 37.16 8.12 7.64
N GLU A 25 38.15 7.22 7.70
CA GLU A 25 39.55 7.57 8.03
C GLU A 25 40.14 8.61 7.06
N ASN A 26 39.92 8.39 5.76
CA ASN A 26 40.45 9.27 4.71
C ASN A 26 39.43 10.30 4.20
N VAL A 27 38.25 10.38 4.84
CA VAL A 27 37.22 11.35 4.46
C VAL A 27 37.60 12.75 4.95
N GLU A 28 37.39 13.73 4.08
CA GLU A 28 37.62 15.14 4.38
C GLU A 28 36.30 15.87 4.62
N VAL A 29 36.28 16.76 5.59
CA VAL A 29 35.14 17.64 5.83
C VAL A 29 35.42 18.99 5.18
N THR A 30 34.58 19.36 4.22
CA THR A 30 34.73 20.61 3.46
C THR A 30 33.95 21.76 4.08
N LYS A 31 32.80 21.46 4.70
CA LYS A 31 31.94 22.45 5.33
C LYS A 31 31.03 21.81 6.36
N VAL A 32 30.81 22.48 7.48
CA VAL A 32 29.73 22.17 8.41
C VAL A 32 28.82 23.38 8.49
N SER A 33 27.52 23.16 8.33
CA SER A 33 26.53 24.23 8.40
C SER A 33 25.30 23.77 9.14
N LYS A 34 24.50 24.72 9.62
CA LYS A 34 23.23 24.48 10.28
C LYS A 34 22.17 25.42 9.73
N THR A 35 20.91 24.99 9.73
CA THR A 35 19.79 25.88 9.43
C THR A 35 19.67 26.96 10.51
N SER A 36 19.09 28.11 10.15
CA SER A 36 18.84 29.21 11.10
C SER A 36 17.96 28.78 12.28
N THR A 37 17.03 27.85 12.03
CA THR A 37 16.15 27.23 13.03
C THR A 37 16.84 26.17 13.89
N ASN A 38 18.12 25.84 13.62
CA ASN A 38 18.87 24.73 14.22
C ASN A 38 18.15 23.36 14.12
N SER A 39 17.30 23.18 13.11
CA SER A 39 16.59 21.91 12.88
C SER A 39 17.39 20.90 12.06
N LEU A 40 18.41 21.34 11.31
CA LEU A 40 19.21 20.48 10.46
C LEU A 40 20.66 20.96 10.41
N ALA A 41 21.58 20.05 10.76
CA ALA A 41 23.00 20.20 10.49
C ALA A 41 23.38 19.46 9.20
N ARG A 42 24.16 20.11 8.33
CA ARG A 42 24.72 19.54 7.11
C ARG A 42 26.23 19.45 7.23
N VAL A 43 26.75 18.24 7.09
CA VAL A 43 28.19 17.96 7.07
C VAL A 43 28.57 17.60 5.64
N TYR A 44 29.27 18.49 4.96
CA TYR A 44 29.73 18.29 3.59
C TYR A 44 31.05 17.55 3.62
N ILE A 45 31.09 16.36 3.02
CA ILE A 45 32.27 15.52 2.98
C ILE A 45 32.77 15.33 1.55
N LYS A 46 34.07 15.07 1.46
CA LYS A 46 34.75 14.69 0.24
C LYS A 46 35.53 13.40 0.49
N SER A 47 35.43 12.44 -0.42
CA SER A 47 36.13 11.15 -0.32
C SER A 47 36.66 10.72 -1.70
N ASP A 48 37.73 9.94 -1.72
CA ASP A 48 38.25 9.27 -2.93
C ASP A 48 37.62 7.89 -3.15
N ARG A 49 36.89 7.38 -2.15
CA ARG A 49 36.17 6.10 -2.18
C ARG A 49 34.69 6.31 -1.94
N VAL A 50 33.88 5.57 -2.69
CA VAL A 50 32.42 5.55 -2.53
C VAL A 50 32.06 4.91 -1.19
N ILE A 51 31.12 5.51 -0.46
CA ILE A 51 30.64 5.02 0.84
C ILE A 51 29.15 4.75 0.73
N GLU A 52 28.75 3.52 1.02
CA GLU A 52 27.35 3.09 0.93
C GLU A 52 26.43 3.89 1.86
N LYS A 53 25.20 4.16 1.41
CA LYS A 53 24.23 4.95 2.19
C LYS A 53 23.85 4.38 3.56
N PRO A 54 23.69 3.05 3.73
CA PRO A 54 23.46 2.49 5.06
C PRO A 54 24.56 2.84 6.07
N ILE A 55 25.82 2.92 5.64
CA ILE A 55 26.95 3.34 6.48
C ILE A 55 26.83 4.82 6.81
N ILE A 56 26.56 5.67 5.80
CA ILE A 56 26.34 7.11 6.00
C ILE A 56 25.23 7.37 7.04
N PHE A 57 24.09 6.67 6.95
CA PHE A 57 22.99 6.84 7.89
C PHE A 57 23.36 6.48 9.33
N LYS A 58 24.16 5.42 9.53
CA LYS A 58 24.66 5.06 10.87
C LYS A 58 25.59 6.14 11.43
N VAL A 59 26.43 6.75 10.59
CA VAL A 59 27.33 7.83 11.01
C VAL A 59 26.56 9.14 11.27
N GLU A 60 25.54 9.46 10.47
CA GLU A 60 24.59 10.56 10.75
C GLU A 60 23.94 10.40 12.13
N ASP A 61 23.45 9.20 12.45
CA ASP A 61 22.87 8.88 13.76
C ASP A 61 23.89 9.03 14.90
N ALA A 62 25.13 8.60 14.69
CA ALA A 62 26.20 8.76 15.67
C ALA A 62 26.56 10.23 15.89
N LEU A 63 26.68 11.01 14.82
CA LEU A 63 26.91 12.46 14.88
C LEU A 63 25.77 13.17 15.62
N LYS A 64 24.51 12.82 15.32
CA LYS A 64 23.32 13.35 15.99
C LYS A 64 23.34 13.07 17.49
N LYS A 65 23.65 11.83 17.90
CA LYS A 65 23.67 11.41 19.30
C LYS A 65 24.85 11.97 20.10
N GLN A 66 26.03 12.06 19.50
CA GLN A 66 27.27 12.34 20.24
C GLN A 66 27.75 13.79 20.11
N ILE A 67 27.66 14.37 18.92
CA ILE A 67 28.20 15.71 18.60
C ILE A 67 27.09 16.75 18.63
N PHE A 68 26.02 16.49 17.90
CA PHE A 68 24.94 17.43 17.62
C PHE A 68 23.76 17.24 18.59
N ARG A 69 24.04 17.29 19.90
CA ARG A 69 23.11 16.98 21.01
C ARG A 69 21.95 18.00 21.20
N ILE A 70 21.57 18.71 20.15
CA ILE A 70 20.49 19.70 20.18
C ILE A 70 19.17 18.95 19.96
N SER A 71 18.19 19.20 20.84
CA SER A 71 16.86 18.63 20.72
C SER A 71 16.22 19.04 19.38
N ASN A 72 15.60 18.07 18.70
CA ASN A 72 14.97 18.24 17.39
C ASN A 72 15.90 18.66 16.23
N MET A 73 17.22 18.51 16.38
CA MET A 73 18.15 18.69 15.26
C MET A 73 18.42 17.36 14.55
N ASP A 74 18.23 17.33 13.23
CA ASP A 74 18.66 16.24 12.39
C ASP A 74 20.06 16.48 11.82
N VAL A 75 20.76 15.42 11.42
CA VAL A 75 22.09 15.51 10.83
C VAL A 75 22.06 14.83 9.48
N ARG A 76 22.54 15.52 8.44
CA ARG A 76 22.70 14.95 7.10
C ARG A 76 24.12 15.13 6.60
N ILE A 77 24.68 14.07 6.05
CA ILE A 77 25.96 14.08 5.36
C ILE A 77 25.70 14.33 3.89
N ILE A 78 26.36 15.35 3.34
CA ILE A 78 26.35 15.69 1.92
C ILE A 78 27.68 15.22 1.34
N ASP A 79 27.64 14.05 0.72
CA ASP A 79 28.80 13.35 0.18
C ASP A 79 29.11 13.74 -1.26
N ARG A 80 30.40 13.94 -1.52
CA ARG A 80 30.98 14.09 -2.85
C ARG A 80 32.20 13.20 -2.98
N TYR A 81 32.30 12.47 -4.08
CA TYR A 81 33.38 11.56 -4.39
C TYR A 81 34.23 12.13 -5.50
N VAL A 82 35.55 12.10 -5.32
CA VAL A 82 36.53 12.39 -6.38
C VAL A 82 37.17 11.07 -6.75
N LEU A 83 36.53 10.41 -7.70
CA LEU A 83 36.91 9.09 -8.15
C LEU A 83 38.05 9.16 -9.16
N SER A 84 38.82 8.08 -9.25
CA SER A 84 39.86 7.96 -10.27
C SER A 84 39.25 7.89 -11.67
N ALA A 85 40.06 8.15 -12.71
CA ALA A 85 39.62 8.10 -14.11
C ALA A 85 39.16 6.70 -14.59
N GLN A 86 39.34 5.66 -13.77
CA GLN A 86 38.86 4.31 -14.06
C GLN A 86 37.36 4.14 -13.82
N TYR A 87 36.74 5.04 -13.06
CA TYR A 87 35.31 5.02 -12.81
C TYR A 87 34.57 5.67 -13.97
N THR A 88 33.60 4.95 -14.51
CA THR A 88 32.61 5.44 -15.48
C THR A 88 31.23 5.53 -14.81
N PRO A 89 30.26 6.26 -15.39
CA PRO A 89 28.89 6.28 -14.88
C PRO A 89 28.30 4.88 -14.67
N GLN A 90 28.56 3.95 -15.59
CA GLN A 90 28.14 2.56 -15.47
C GLN A 90 28.72 1.88 -14.23
N THR A 91 30.02 1.96 -13.99
CA THR A 91 30.64 1.33 -12.80
C THR A 91 30.14 1.95 -11.49
N VAL A 92 29.85 3.26 -11.49
CA VAL A 92 29.24 3.93 -10.34
C VAL A 92 27.83 3.40 -10.11
N MET A 93 27.05 3.21 -11.16
CA MET A 93 25.72 2.62 -11.08
C MET A 93 25.79 1.20 -10.52
N ASP A 94 26.67 0.33 -11.04
CA ASP A 94 26.85 -1.05 -10.58
C ASP A 94 27.14 -1.13 -9.06
N ILE A 95 28.02 -0.25 -8.56
CA ILE A 95 28.48 -0.29 -7.16
C ILE A 95 27.51 0.43 -6.23
N TYR A 96 26.82 1.48 -6.71
CA TYR A 96 26.10 2.42 -5.87
C TYR A 96 24.58 2.38 -6.03
N TYR A 97 24.03 1.60 -6.96
CA TYR A 97 22.58 1.54 -7.18
C TYR A 97 21.81 1.16 -5.91
N ASP A 98 22.29 0.17 -5.15
CA ASP A 98 21.67 -0.23 -3.87
C ASP A 98 21.65 0.93 -2.85
N SER A 99 22.68 1.78 -2.87
CA SER A 99 22.74 2.97 -2.02
C SER A 99 21.76 4.06 -2.48
N ILE A 100 21.52 4.19 -3.78
CA ILE A 100 20.47 5.06 -4.32
C ILE A 100 19.10 4.53 -3.89
N LEU A 101 18.85 3.23 -4.05
CA LEU A 101 17.61 2.58 -3.60
C LEU A 101 17.37 2.79 -2.09
N ALA A 102 18.39 2.63 -1.24
CA ALA A 102 18.28 2.88 0.20
C ALA A 102 17.98 4.36 0.53
N GLU A 103 18.48 5.31 -0.26
CA GLU A 103 18.15 6.74 -0.12
C GLU A 103 16.70 7.00 -0.50
N LEU A 104 16.25 6.45 -1.62
CA LEU A 104 14.87 6.55 -2.09
C LEU A 104 13.91 5.89 -1.11
N GLU A 105 14.19 4.69 -0.61
CA GLU A 105 13.31 4.00 0.35
C GLU A 105 13.06 4.86 1.61
N LYS A 106 14.08 5.58 2.07
CA LYS A 106 14.03 6.41 3.28
C LYS A 106 13.22 7.70 3.08
N TYR A 107 13.28 8.31 1.90
CA TYR A 107 12.72 9.65 1.67
C TYR A 107 11.55 9.69 0.68
N TRP A 108 11.52 8.79 -0.30
CA TRP A 108 10.66 8.78 -1.49
C TRP A 108 10.25 7.35 -1.85
N THR A 109 9.32 6.78 -1.08
CA THR A 109 8.90 5.36 -1.17
C THR A 109 8.31 5.00 -2.53
N LEU A 110 7.62 5.92 -3.20
CA LEU A 110 6.96 5.64 -4.48
C LEU A 110 7.98 5.47 -5.60
N GLU A 111 8.94 6.39 -5.67
CA GLU A 111 10.08 6.38 -6.58
C GLU A 111 10.95 5.14 -6.34
N TYR A 112 11.18 4.76 -5.08
CA TYR A 112 11.82 3.50 -4.72
C TYR A 112 11.08 2.29 -5.31
N ASN A 113 9.75 2.21 -5.13
CA ASN A 113 8.97 1.07 -5.64
C ASN A 113 9.01 0.98 -7.17
N LEU A 114 9.01 2.13 -7.85
CA LEU A 114 9.13 2.19 -9.31
C LEU A 114 10.48 1.63 -9.80
N LEU A 115 11.58 1.99 -9.13
CA LEU A 115 12.92 1.57 -9.51
C LEU A 115 13.31 0.17 -9.00
N LYS A 116 12.73 -0.28 -7.89
CA LYS A 116 13.03 -1.60 -7.32
C LYS A 116 12.75 -2.74 -8.31
N ASN A 117 11.70 -2.59 -9.10
CA ASN A 117 11.29 -3.57 -10.10
C ASN A 117 11.73 -3.21 -11.52
N SER A 118 12.47 -2.11 -11.68
CA SER A 118 12.95 -1.66 -12.98
C SER A 118 14.23 -2.39 -13.38
N GLN A 119 14.47 -2.41 -14.68
CA GLN A 119 15.78 -2.72 -15.23
C GLN A 119 16.43 -1.41 -15.67
N TRP A 120 17.76 -1.38 -15.66
CA TRP A 120 18.52 -0.25 -16.15
C TRP A 120 19.72 -0.73 -16.96
N GLU A 121 20.09 0.07 -17.95
CA GLU A 121 21.27 -0.17 -18.76
C GLU A 121 21.85 1.16 -19.25
N PHE A 122 23.12 1.12 -19.65
CA PHE A 122 23.75 2.23 -20.34
C PHE A 122 23.81 1.91 -21.83
N GLU A 123 22.97 2.54 -22.64
CA GLU A 123 23.01 2.38 -24.12
C GLU A 123 24.27 3.04 -24.72
N LYS A 124 24.79 4.08 -24.04
CA LYS A 124 26.01 4.82 -24.36
C LYS A 124 26.77 5.13 -23.07
N GLU A 125 27.99 5.66 -23.18
CA GLU A 125 28.84 5.99 -22.01
C GLU A 125 28.12 6.86 -20.95
N ASP A 126 27.29 7.81 -21.39
CA ASP A 126 26.61 8.78 -20.51
C ASP A 126 25.07 8.72 -20.60
N MET A 127 24.49 7.68 -21.20
CA MET A 127 23.03 7.57 -21.40
C MET A 127 22.46 6.42 -20.60
N LEU A 128 21.87 6.74 -19.45
CA LEU A 128 21.20 5.79 -18.56
C LEU A 128 19.75 5.60 -19.00
N VAL A 129 19.38 4.37 -19.32
CA VAL A 129 18.02 4.02 -19.73
C VAL A 129 17.40 3.12 -18.67
N PHE A 130 16.23 3.51 -18.16
CA PHE A 130 15.42 2.68 -17.28
C PHE A 130 14.27 2.04 -18.06
N THR A 131 14.12 0.72 -17.93
CA THR A 131 12.93 0.00 -18.38
C THR A 131 12.00 -0.20 -17.20
N ILE A 132 10.85 0.49 -17.21
CA ILE A 132 9.84 0.45 -16.15
C ILE A 132 8.48 0.00 -16.70
N GLU A 133 7.64 -0.55 -15.83
CA GLU A 133 6.27 -0.90 -16.22
C GLU A 133 5.46 0.36 -16.57
N ASP A 134 4.75 0.30 -17.70
CA ASP A 134 3.87 1.36 -18.15
C ASP A 134 2.70 1.53 -17.17
N SER A 135 2.79 2.56 -16.33
CA SER A 135 1.82 2.88 -15.28
C SER A 135 1.69 4.40 -15.14
N PHE A 136 0.57 4.87 -14.58
CA PHE A 136 0.36 6.30 -14.35
C PHE A 136 1.46 6.91 -13.47
N LEU A 137 1.87 6.20 -12.41
CA LEU A 137 2.95 6.61 -11.52
C LEU A 137 4.28 6.75 -12.26
N ALA A 138 4.56 5.82 -13.18
CA ALA A 138 5.77 5.86 -13.99
C ALA A 138 5.87 7.19 -14.77
N HIS A 139 4.79 7.59 -15.46
CA HIS A 139 4.76 8.85 -16.20
C HIS A 139 4.80 10.08 -15.30
N GLN A 140 4.18 10.03 -14.11
CA GLN A 140 4.18 11.16 -13.18
C GLN A 140 5.57 11.43 -12.57
N TYR A 141 6.33 10.37 -12.24
CA TYR A 141 7.59 10.49 -11.51
C TYR A 141 8.83 10.41 -12.38
N ALA A 142 8.74 9.96 -13.64
CA ALA A 142 9.88 9.86 -14.56
C ALA A 142 10.69 11.16 -14.68
N ASP A 143 10.03 12.30 -14.82
CA ASP A 143 10.71 13.60 -14.92
C ASP A 143 11.45 13.96 -13.62
N THR A 144 10.82 13.67 -12.48
CA THR A 144 11.41 13.96 -11.16
C THR A 144 12.62 13.06 -10.90
N LEU A 145 12.53 11.79 -11.27
CA LEU A 145 13.63 10.83 -11.17
C LEU A 145 14.76 11.17 -12.15
N THR A 146 14.45 11.62 -13.36
CA THR A 146 15.43 12.12 -14.33
C THR A 146 16.31 13.20 -13.68
N ASP A 147 15.68 14.23 -13.12
CA ASP A 147 16.39 15.34 -12.45
C ASP A 147 17.18 14.85 -11.23
N TYR A 148 16.64 13.91 -10.46
CA TYR A 148 17.32 13.30 -9.33
C TYR A 148 18.61 12.58 -9.73
N PHE A 149 18.57 11.70 -10.73
CA PHE A 149 19.74 10.96 -11.21
C PHE A 149 20.79 11.91 -11.79
N LYS A 150 20.38 12.87 -12.62
CA LYS A 150 21.28 13.91 -13.14
C LYS A 150 21.98 14.66 -12.01
N LYS A 151 21.23 15.07 -10.97
CA LYS A 151 21.79 15.76 -9.81
C LYS A 151 22.71 14.89 -8.98
N ILE A 152 22.41 13.60 -8.80
CA ILE A 152 23.29 12.69 -8.06
C ILE A 152 24.60 12.52 -8.81
N PHE A 153 24.55 12.11 -10.08
CA PHE A 153 25.74 11.85 -10.87
C PHE A 153 26.62 13.09 -10.95
N LEU A 154 26.04 14.27 -11.17
CA LEU A 154 26.79 15.51 -11.24
C LEU A 154 27.34 15.96 -9.89
N ASN A 155 26.51 16.06 -8.86
CA ASN A 155 26.93 16.66 -7.60
C ASN A 155 27.80 15.73 -6.76
N ARG A 156 27.47 14.44 -6.75
CA ARG A 156 28.12 13.43 -5.90
C ARG A 156 29.31 12.78 -6.60
N PHE A 157 29.22 12.49 -7.90
CA PHE A 157 30.28 11.76 -8.62
C PHE A 157 31.03 12.60 -9.66
N GLY A 158 30.48 13.75 -10.06
CA GLY A 158 31.09 14.62 -11.07
C GLY A 158 30.85 14.18 -12.51
N PHE A 159 29.85 13.33 -12.75
CA PHE A 159 29.48 12.88 -14.10
C PHE A 159 28.22 13.60 -14.59
N GLU A 160 28.23 14.04 -15.83
CA GLU A 160 27.04 14.49 -16.53
C GLU A 160 26.47 13.30 -17.28
N ILE A 161 25.20 12.97 -17.02
CA ILE A 161 24.51 11.88 -17.69
C ILE A 161 23.17 12.36 -18.24
N ASP A 162 22.70 11.67 -19.26
CA ASP A 162 21.31 11.69 -19.68
C ASP A 162 20.57 10.48 -19.13
N VAL A 163 19.28 10.68 -18.85
CA VAL A 163 18.42 9.66 -18.26
C VAL A 163 17.16 9.60 -19.10
N GLU A 164 16.83 8.41 -19.58
CA GLU A 164 15.63 8.14 -20.37
C GLU A 164 14.83 6.98 -19.75
N TYR A 165 13.52 6.99 -19.97
CA TYR A 165 12.60 5.98 -19.48
C TYR A 165 11.89 5.30 -20.65
N GLN A 166 12.05 3.99 -20.74
CA GLN A 166 11.32 3.12 -21.66
C GLN A 166 10.22 2.40 -20.89
N TYR A 167 8.99 2.51 -21.39
CA TYR A 167 7.81 1.91 -20.76
C TYR A 167 7.51 0.55 -21.39
N ALA A 168 7.62 -0.50 -20.59
CA ALA A 168 7.29 -1.86 -20.99
C ALA A 168 5.86 -2.20 -20.53
N LYS A 169 5.08 -2.83 -21.42
CA LYS A 169 3.77 -3.38 -21.03
C LYS A 169 3.97 -4.47 -19.99
N LYS A 170 3.21 -4.38 -18.89
CA LYS A 170 3.13 -5.41 -17.86
C LYS A 170 2.96 -6.78 -18.52
N LYS A 171 3.77 -7.78 -18.15
CA LYS A 171 3.50 -9.16 -18.53
C LYS A 171 2.21 -9.56 -17.81
N GLU A 172 1.13 -9.80 -18.56
CA GLU A 172 -0.14 -10.30 -18.00
C GLU A 172 0.17 -11.45 -17.03
N SER A 173 -0.17 -11.25 -15.77
CA SER A 173 -0.11 -12.33 -14.79
C SER A 173 -1.10 -13.42 -15.22
N GLN A 174 -0.79 -14.70 -14.98
CA GLN A 174 -1.77 -15.78 -15.17
C GLN A 174 -3.10 -15.46 -14.46
N TYR A 175 -3.03 -14.77 -13.32
CA TYR A 175 -4.19 -14.28 -12.59
C TYR A 175 -5.01 -13.24 -13.37
N GLU A 176 -4.37 -12.27 -14.03
CA GLU A 176 -5.07 -11.26 -14.84
C GLU A 176 -5.72 -11.91 -16.08
N ARG A 177 -5.05 -12.90 -16.68
CA ARG A 177 -5.57 -13.67 -17.81
C ARG A 177 -6.77 -14.53 -17.42
N GLU A 178 -6.70 -15.17 -16.26
CA GLU A 178 -7.77 -16.00 -15.71
C GLU A 178 -8.95 -15.15 -15.22
N ASN A 179 -8.70 -13.98 -14.65
CA ASN A 179 -9.74 -13.05 -14.25
C ASN A 179 -10.43 -12.42 -15.47
N ALA A 180 -9.68 -12.00 -16.50
CA ALA A 180 -10.24 -11.56 -17.78
C ALA A 180 -11.08 -12.65 -18.44
N TYR A 181 -10.66 -13.91 -18.36
CA TYR A 181 -11.45 -15.04 -18.84
C TYR A 181 -12.74 -15.25 -18.04
N ARG A 182 -12.69 -15.17 -16.70
CA ARG A 182 -13.88 -15.27 -15.83
C ARG A 182 -14.86 -14.11 -16.02
N ILE A 183 -14.37 -12.90 -16.22
CA ILE A 183 -15.19 -11.73 -16.53
C ILE A 183 -15.91 -11.94 -17.87
N ASN A 184 -15.21 -12.40 -18.91
CA ASN A 184 -15.82 -12.71 -20.19
C ASN A 184 -16.87 -13.83 -20.11
N LEU A 185 -16.66 -14.84 -19.27
CA LEU A 185 -17.67 -15.87 -19.00
C LEU A 185 -18.93 -15.29 -18.35
N ARG A 186 -18.78 -14.41 -17.35
CA ARG A 186 -19.91 -13.75 -16.69
C ARG A 186 -20.67 -12.80 -17.62
N VAL A 187 -19.97 -12.08 -18.49
CA VAL A 187 -20.62 -11.22 -19.51
C VAL A 187 -21.51 -12.05 -20.44
N LYS A 188 -21.01 -13.20 -20.92
CA LYS A 188 -21.81 -14.13 -21.73
C LYS A 188 -23.00 -14.73 -20.98
N GLU A 189 -22.86 -15.03 -19.70
CA GLU A 189 -24.00 -15.50 -18.87
C GLU A 189 -25.07 -14.42 -18.70
N ILE A 190 -24.66 -13.16 -18.52
CA ILE A 190 -25.60 -12.03 -18.42
C ILE A 190 -26.32 -11.81 -19.75
N GLU A 191 -25.61 -11.86 -20.88
CA GLU A 191 -26.20 -11.75 -22.22
C GLU A 191 -27.24 -12.86 -22.47
N ASN A 192 -26.89 -14.10 -22.14
CA ASN A 192 -27.81 -15.24 -22.28
C ASN A 192 -29.04 -15.13 -21.36
N ASN A 193 -28.85 -14.70 -20.10
CA ASN A 193 -29.97 -14.50 -19.19
C ASN A 193 -30.86 -13.31 -19.60
N MET A 194 -30.29 -12.27 -20.20
CA MET A 194 -31.06 -11.16 -20.77
C MET A 194 -31.85 -11.59 -22.01
N MET A 195 -31.29 -12.46 -22.86
CA MET A 195 -32.01 -13.04 -23.99
C MET A 195 -33.14 -13.98 -23.53
N ALA A 196 -32.90 -14.84 -22.54
CA ALA A 196 -33.93 -15.72 -21.97
C ALA A 196 -35.06 -14.93 -21.28
N ALA A 197 -34.73 -13.84 -20.57
CA ALA A 197 -35.74 -12.95 -19.99
C ALA A 197 -36.53 -12.16 -21.04
N ALA A 198 -35.97 -11.94 -22.23
CA ALA A 198 -36.69 -11.34 -23.36
C ALA A 198 -37.61 -12.35 -24.04
N GLU A 199 -37.25 -13.63 -24.08
CA GLU A 199 -38.10 -14.73 -24.57
C GLU A 199 -39.25 -15.04 -23.59
N ASP A 200 -39.01 -15.04 -22.28
CA ASP A 200 -40.05 -15.25 -21.24
C ASP A 200 -41.09 -14.12 -21.17
N ASN A 201 -40.77 -12.90 -21.64
CA ASN A 201 -41.73 -11.78 -21.71
C ASN A 201 -42.53 -11.76 -23.03
N ALA A 202 -42.26 -12.66 -23.97
CA ALA A 202 -42.94 -12.71 -25.27
C ALA A 202 -44.08 -13.74 -25.34
N ASP A 203 -44.19 -14.68 -24.38
CA ASP A 203 -45.21 -15.73 -24.41
C ASP A 203 -46.31 -15.54 -23.34
N GLY A 204 -47.36 -14.82 -23.71
CA GLY A 204 -48.49 -14.55 -22.83
C GLY A 204 -49.67 -13.88 -23.52
N ARG A 205 -50.21 -14.48 -24.59
CA ARG A 205 -51.52 -14.12 -25.17
C ARG A 205 -52.53 -15.27 -25.08
N ASP A 206 -53.68 -14.91 -24.47
CA ASP A 206 -55.06 -15.35 -24.73
C ASP A 206 -55.50 -16.79 -24.37
N ASP A 207 -56.69 -17.08 -23.82
CA ASP A 207 -57.80 -16.31 -23.26
C ASP A 207 -58.84 -17.31 -22.69
N LYS A 208 -59.64 -16.93 -21.67
CA LYS A 208 -61.10 -17.26 -21.50
C LYS A 208 -61.64 -17.16 -20.05
N LYS A 209 -62.47 -16.12 -19.89
CA LYS A 209 -63.71 -15.96 -19.08
C LYS A 209 -64.10 -17.06 -18.07
N LEU A 210 -64.13 -16.70 -16.78
CA LEU A 210 -65.02 -17.25 -15.73
C LEU A 210 -65.34 -16.16 -14.68
N THR A 211 -66.58 -16.18 -14.17
CA THR A 211 -67.32 -15.12 -13.44
C THR A 211 -66.84 -14.82 -12.01
N SER A 212 -67.28 -13.66 -11.51
CA SER A 212 -66.80 -12.92 -10.33
C SER A 212 -67.07 -13.51 -8.95
N GLU A 213 -67.74 -14.67 -8.82
CA GLU A 213 -68.07 -15.25 -7.50
C GLU A 213 -67.20 -16.45 -7.09
N GLN A 214 -66.40 -17.01 -8.01
CA GLN A 214 -65.46 -18.10 -7.69
C GLN A 214 -64.01 -17.62 -7.43
N LYS A 215 -63.73 -16.32 -7.63
CA LYS A 215 -62.43 -15.68 -7.32
C LYS A 215 -62.22 -15.39 -5.82
N ALA A 216 -63.29 -15.36 -5.02
CA ALA A 216 -63.18 -15.08 -3.58
C ALA A 216 -62.81 -16.33 -2.75
N ALA A 217 -63.32 -17.52 -3.12
CA ALA A 217 -63.05 -18.76 -2.39
C ALA A 217 -61.60 -19.27 -2.60
N LYS A 218 -61.05 -19.20 -3.83
CA LYS A 218 -59.66 -19.62 -4.10
C LYS A 218 -58.58 -18.68 -3.55
N LYS A 219 -58.91 -17.40 -3.29
CA LYS A 219 -58.01 -16.44 -2.59
C LYS A 219 -57.97 -16.67 -1.08
N ALA A 220 -59.05 -17.15 -0.47
CA ALA A 220 -59.08 -17.47 0.95
C ALA A 220 -58.30 -18.77 1.28
N GLU A 221 -58.37 -19.78 0.41
CA GLU A 221 -57.67 -21.06 0.61
C GLU A 221 -56.14 -20.95 0.41
N THR A 222 -55.68 -20.12 -0.53
CA THR A 222 -54.25 -19.84 -0.74
C THR A 222 -53.67 -18.93 0.35
N ALA A 223 -54.43 -17.97 0.85
CA ALA A 223 -54.03 -17.14 1.99
C ALA A 223 -53.97 -17.94 3.31
N ALA A 224 -54.88 -18.90 3.53
CA ALA A 224 -54.86 -19.76 4.71
C ALA A 224 -53.69 -20.76 4.67
N LYS A 225 -53.35 -21.35 3.51
CA LYS A 225 -52.17 -22.20 3.34
C LYS A 225 -50.85 -21.43 3.48
N GLN A 226 -50.77 -20.19 2.97
CA GLN A 226 -49.58 -19.34 3.16
C GLN A 226 -49.42 -18.85 4.60
N LYS A 227 -50.50 -18.59 5.34
CA LYS A 227 -50.44 -18.20 6.75
C LYS A 227 -50.11 -19.38 7.67
N ALA A 228 -50.58 -20.59 7.34
CA ALA A 228 -50.22 -21.83 8.05
C ALA A 228 -48.77 -22.27 7.76
N ALA A 229 -48.28 -22.13 6.52
CA ALA A 229 -46.88 -22.39 6.18
C ALA A 229 -45.93 -21.37 6.83
N ARG A 230 -46.34 -20.10 6.92
CA ARG A 230 -45.58 -19.05 7.60
C ARG A 230 -45.59 -19.22 9.12
N ALA A 231 -46.71 -19.66 9.71
CA ALA A 231 -46.79 -20.01 11.14
C ALA A 231 -46.00 -21.29 11.49
N ALA A 232 -45.95 -22.30 10.60
CA ALA A 232 -45.10 -23.48 10.77
C ALA A 232 -43.60 -23.15 10.64
N PHE A 233 -43.25 -22.20 9.78
CA PHE A 233 -41.88 -21.69 9.64
C PHE A 233 -41.43 -20.92 10.91
N PHE A 234 -42.30 -20.06 11.45
CA PHE A 234 -42.04 -19.35 12.72
C PHE A 234 -42.16 -20.22 13.99
N ALA A 235 -42.88 -21.35 13.95
CA ALA A 235 -42.96 -22.30 15.07
C ALA A 235 -41.78 -23.29 15.11
N SER A 236 -41.10 -23.54 13.98
CA SER A 236 -39.87 -24.35 13.95
C SER A 236 -38.65 -23.60 14.50
N ASP A 237 -38.69 -22.26 14.51
CA ASP A 237 -37.63 -21.39 15.05
C ASP A 237 -37.76 -21.14 16.56
N ASN A 238 -38.84 -21.63 17.21
CA ASN A 238 -39.16 -21.29 18.60
C ASN A 238 -39.34 -22.51 19.54
N ARG A 239 -38.98 -23.73 19.12
CA ARG A 239 -38.87 -24.92 20.00
C ARG A 239 -37.43 -25.17 20.45
N GLY A 240 -36.77 -24.14 20.93
CA GLY A 240 -35.44 -24.25 21.54
C GLY A 240 -35.09 -23.09 22.46
N ARG A 241 -36.09 -22.30 22.87
CA ARG A 241 -35.87 -21.15 23.77
C ARG A 241 -36.46 -21.46 25.15
N GLU A 242 -35.85 -22.43 25.80
CA GLU A 242 -35.85 -22.51 27.27
C GLU A 242 -34.40 -22.32 27.72
N GLU A 243 -34.16 -21.09 28.18
CA GLU A 243 -33.09 -20.67 29.08
C GLU A 243 -31.83 -21.53 29.18
N LEU A 244 -30.87 -21.33 28.27
CA LEU A 244 -29.46 -21.39 28.66
C LEU A 244 -28.65 -20.35 27.88
N LYS A 245 -28.17 -19.38 28.66
CA LYS A 245 -26.96 -18.59 28.47
C LYS A 245 -25.97 -19.34 27.57
N THR A 246 -25.54 -18.75 26.46
CA THR A 246 -24.14 -18.74 25.98
C THR A 246 -24.09 -17.93 24.67
N TYR A 247 -23.69 -16.66 24.81
CA TYR A 247 -23.05 -15.91 23.73
C TYR A 247 -21.71 -16.58 23.42
N SER A 248 -21.71 -17.63 22.60
CA SER A 248 -20.52 -18.22 21.96
C SER A 248 -20.99 -19.18 20.87
N ARG A 249 -21.54 -18.66 19.77
CA ARG A 249 -21.24 -19.30 18.50
C ARG A 249 -19.89 -18.74 18.08
N LYS A 250 -18.82 -19.39 18.55
CA LYS A 250 -17.54 -19.34 17.85
C LYS A 250 -17.85 -19.54 16.35
N PRO A 251 -17.29 -18.73 15.44
CA PRO A 251 -17.36 -19.09 14.04
C PRO A 251 -16.87 -20.54 13.89
N ALA A 252 -17.48 -21.31 12.99
CA ALA A 252 -17.03 -22.67 12.67
C ALA A 252 -15.59 -22.70 12.07
N ASN A 253 -15.03 -21.51 11.86
CA ASN A 253 -13.72 -21.23 11.30
C ASN A 253 -12.94 -20.34 12.28
N GLU A 254 -11.80 -20.80 12.76
CA GLU A 254 -10.99 -20.14 13.81
C GLU A 254 -10.36 -18.82 13.33
N ASP A 255 -10.38 -18.59 12.02
CA ASP A 255 -9.79 -17.42 11.33
C ASP A 255 -10.73 -16.20 11.24
N VAL A 256 -12.02 -16.33 11.60
CA VAL A 256 -12.99 -15.22 11.48
C VAL A 256 -12.96 -14.35 12.74
N LEU A 257 -12.37 -13.16 12.59
CA LEU A 257 -12.08 -12.25 13.69
C LEU A 257 -13.28 -11.38 14.10
N TYR A 258 -14.18 -11.07 13.15
CA TYR A 258 -15.39 -10.28 13.41
C TYR A 258 -16.41 -10.43 12.27
N GLY A 259 -17.71 -10.44 12.62
CA GLY A 259 -18.80 -10.47 11.64
C GLY A 259 -19.25 -11.88 11.24
N ARG A 260 -19.80 -11.99 10.03
CA ARG A 260 -20.21 -13.28 9.45
C ARG A 260 -19.07 -13.86 8.63
N ASP A 261 -18.95 -15.18 8.63
CA ASP A 261 -18.00 -15.88 7.76
C ASP A 261 -18.25 -15.52 6.29
N PHE A 262 -17.16 -15.36 5.54
CA PHE A 262 -17.20 -15.03 4.13
C PHE A 262 -16.03 -15.70 3.41
N ASP A 263 -16.35 -16.29 2.26
CA ASP A 263 -15.37 -16.82 1.34
C ASP A 263 -15.49 -16.08 0.00
N GLY A 264 -14.37 -15.95 -0.69
CA GLY A 264 -14.26 -15.20 -1.93
C GLY A 264 -12.86 -14.69 -2.23
N ASP A 265 -12.67 -14.35 -3.50
CA ASP A 265 -11.42 -13.87 -4.08
C ASP A 265 -11.09 -12.47 -3.57
N VAL A 266 -9.82 -12.24 -3.23
CA VAL A 266 -9.34 -10.93 -2.78
C VAL A 266 -9.17 -10.02 -3.99
N THR A 267 -9.83 -8.86 -3.97
CA THR A 267 -9.67 -7.78 -4.94
C THR A 267 -8.47 -6.91 -4.54
N PRO A 268 -7.47 -6.71 -5.42
CA PRO A 268 -6.39 -5.75 -5.18
C PRO A 268 -6.94 -4.35 -4.96
N ILE A 269 -6.38 -3.60 -4.02
CA ILE A 269 -6.89 -2.28 -3.64
C ILE A 269 -6.79 -1.29 -4.81
N GLU A 270 -5.73 -1.39 -5.62
CA GLU A 270 -5.55 -0.58 -6.85
C GLU A 270 -6.71 -0.74 -7.85
N GLN A 271 -7.42 -1.88 -7.85
CA GLN A 271 -8.52 -2.16 -8.78
C GLN A 271 -9.88 -1.70 -8.24
N ILE A 272 -9.93 -1.11 -7.04
CA ILE A 272 -11.16 -0.63 -6.41
C ILE A 272 -11.47 0.78 -6.93
N ASP A 273 -11.82 0.85 -8.21
CA ASP A 273 -12.24 2.09 -8.87
C ASP A 273 -13.76 2.14 -8.99
N THR A 274 -14.38 3.11 -8.29
CA THR A 274 -15.82 3.43 -8.34
C THR A 274 -16.78 2.22 -8.37
N ALA A 275 -16.39 1.11 -7.72
CA ALA A 275 -17.14 -0.14 -7.76
C ALA A 275 -18.30 -0.08 -6.76
N ILE A 276 -19.52 0.08 -7.27
CA ILE A 276 -20.74 0.00 -6.47
C ILE A 276 -20.94 -1.46 -6.06
N GLY A 277 -20.46 -1.85 -4.86
CA GLY A 277 -20.66 -3.22 -4.38
C GLY A 277 -19.85 -3.63 -3.14
N ASP A 278 -20.06 -4.89 -2.75
CA ASP A 278 -19.27 -5.56 -1.72
C ASP A 278 -17.94 -6.04 -2.31
N VAL A 279 -16.83 -5.64 -1.72
CA VAL A 279 -15.48 -6.04 -2.08
C VAL A 279 -14.84 -6.83 -0.93
N ILE A 280 -13.88 -7.69 -1.27
CA ILE A 280 -13.06 -8.42 -0.31
C ILE A 280 -11.62 -7.98 -0.50
N ILE A 281 -11.02 -7.38 0.51
CA ILE A 281 -9.64 -6.92 0.49
C ILE A 281 -8.81 -7.69 1.52
N SER A 282 -7.50 -7.81 1.28
CA SER A 282 -6.57 -8.36 2.25
C SER A 282 -5.33 -7.48 2.32
N GLY A 283 -4.94 -7.05 3.50
CA GLY A 283 -3.80 -6.15 3.64
C GLY A 283 -3.37 -5.90 5.07
N MET A 284 -2.25 -5.19 5.19
CA MET A 284 -1.65 -4.81 6.46
C MET A 284 -2.25 -3.51 6.98
N VAL A 285 -2.59 -3.47 8.26
CA VAL A 285 -3.06 -2.26 8.95
C VAL A 285 -1.89 -1.30 9.20
N ARG A 286 -2.00 -0.06 8.72
CA ARG A 286 -0.95 0.98 8.86
C ARG A 286 -1.15 1.91 10.05
N ASN A 287 -2.38 2.37 10.25
CA ASN A 287 -2.80 3.22 11.35
C ASN A 287 -4.20 2.81 11.80
N VAL A 288 -4.55 3.16 13.04
CA VAL A 288 -5.87 2.91 13.62
C VAL A 288 -6.26 4.13 14.43
N GLU A 289 -7.45 4.65 14.17
CA GLU A 289 -8.08 5.75 14.88
C GLU A 289 -9.43 5.28 15.41
N MET A 290 -9.72 5.59 16.67
CA MET A 290 -11.00 5.27 17.30
C MET A 290 -11.67 6.56 17.73
N ARG A 291 -12.95 6.71 17.38
CA ARG A 291 -13.78 7.83 17.81
C ARG A 291 -15.11 7.32 18.32
N GLU A 292 -15.48 7.71 19.53
CA GLU A 292 -16.79 7.40 20.07
C GLU A 292 -17.85 8.30 19.42
N ILE A 293 -18.99 7.70 19.04
CA ILE A 293 -20.13 8.40 18.44
C ILE A 293 -21.36 8.26 19.34
N ARG A 294 -22.37 9.09 19.12
CA ARG A 294 -23.64 9.04 19.87
C ARG A 294 -24.34 7.68 19.64
N ASN A 295 -25.12 7.21 20.61
CA ASN A 295 -25.82 5.90 20.64
C ASN A 295 -24.95 4.66 20.94
N GLU A 296 -23.99 4.77 21.89
CA GLU A 296 -23.20 3.62 22.39
C GLU A 296 -22.45 2.83 21.30
N ARG A 297 -22.04 3.55 20.25
CA ARG A 297 -21.24 3.00 19.15
C ARG A 297 -19.91 3.73 19.06
N THR A 298 -18.91 3.02 18.60
CA THR A 298 -17.58 3.55 18.31
C THR A 298 -17.28 3.31 16.85
N ILE A 299 -16.82 4.35 16.15
CA ILE A 299 -16.27 4.22 14.80
C ILE A 299 -14.77 3.94 14.91
N ILE A 300 -14.34 2.82 14.35
CA ILE A 300 -12.93 2.45 14.22
C ILE A 300 -12.57 2.69 12.76
N MET A 301 -11.65 3.62 12.52
CA MET A 301 -11.15 3.98 11.20
C MET A 301 -9.69 3.55 11.10
N PHE A 302 -9.33 2.79 10.08
CA PHE A 302 -7.96 2.33 9.92
C PHE A 302 -7.59 2.17 8.45
N ASN A 303 -6.34 2.47 8.11
CA ASN A 303 -5.86 2.34 6.74
C ASN A 303 -5.26 0.96 6.54
N VAL A 304 -5.69 0.29 5.48
CA VAL A 304 -5.23 -1.03 5.07
C VAL A 304 -4.50 -0.88 3.75
N THR A 305 -3.31 -1.48 3.65
CA THR A 305 -2.57 -1.54 2.38
C THR A 305 -2.23 -2.97 2.03
N ASP A 306 -2.40 -3.30 0.77
CA ASP A 306 -1.99 -4.57 0.16
C ASP A 306 -0.66 -4.42 -0.61
N PHE A 307 0.05 -3.30 -0.39
CA PHE A 307 1.25 -2.85 -1.10
C PHE A 307 1.05 -2.41 -2.56
N THR A 308 -0.15 -2.57 -3.13
CA THR A 308 -0.54 -1.99 -4.42
C THR A 308 -1.15 -0.61 -4.22
N ASP A 309 -2.02 -0.47 -3.22
CA ASP A 309 -2.63 0.81 -2.83
C ASP A 309 -3.02 0.80 -1.34
N THR A 310 -3.61 1.88 -0.83
CA THR A 310 -4.08 2.04 0.55
C THR A 310 -5.51 2.55 0.59
N ILE A 311 -6.39 1.83 1.30
CA ILE A 311 -7.79 2.22 1.49
C ILE A 311 -8.12 2.41 2.96
N THR A 312 -8.99 3.37 3.25
CA THR A 312 -9.50 3.63 4.60
C THR A 312 -10.72 2.75 4.87
N VAL A 313 -10.65 1.92 5.90
CA VAL A 313 -11.76 1.07 6.36
C VAL A 313 -12.43 1.70 7.58
N LYS A 314 -13.76 1.75 7.57
CA LYS A 314 -14.58 2.26 8.68
C LYS A 314 -15.50 1.17 9.23
N ILE A 315 -15.37 0.85 10.51
CA ILE A 315 -16.21 -0.13 11.21
C ILE A 315 -17.02 0.59 12.29
N PHE A 316 -18.33 0.36 12.29
CA PHE A 316 -19.24 0.83 13.34
C PHE A 316 -19.52 -0.31 14.31
N ALA A 317 -18.82 -0.34 15.44
CA ALA A 317 -18.99 -1.36 16.47
C ALA A 317 -19.80 -0.81 17.66
N LYS A 318 -20.49 -1.69 18.39
CA LYS A 318 -21.04 -1.34 19.72
C LYS A 318 -19.91 -1.23 20.72
N ASN A 319 -20.03 -0.36 21.71
CA ASN A 319 -18.98 -0.13 22.72
C ASN A 319 -18.52 -1.42 23.43
N GLU A 320 -19.43 -2.37 23.65
CA GLU A 320 -19.12 -3.70 24.24
C GLU A 320 -18.13 -4.54 23.41
N GLN A 321 -18.09 -4.35 22.08
CA GLN A 321 -17.26 -5.14 21.15
C GLN A 321 -15.93 -4.46 20.79
N VAL A 322 -15.75 -3.20 21.19
CA VAL A 322 -14.53 -2.42 20.92
C VAL A 322 -13.28 -3.07 21.52
N PRO A 323 -13.29 -3.61 22.77
CA PRO A 323 -12.11 -4.23 23.34
C PRO A 323 -11.60 -5.43 22.54
N GLU A 324 -12.51 -6.28 22.06
CA GLU A 324 -12.18 -7.46 21.24
C GLU A 324 -11.60 -7.04 19.88
N LEU A 325 -12.23 -6.08 19.20
CA LEU A 325 -11.76 -5.52 17.94
C LEU A 325 -10.40 -4.81 18.06
N SER A 326 -10.19 -4.06 19.15
CA SER A 326 -8.91 -3.39 19.42
C SER A 326 -7.75 -4.37 19.65
N GLY A 327 -8.07 -5.60 20.07
CA GLY A 327 -7.09 -6.67 20.23
C GLY A 327 -6.48 -7.13 18.89
N VAL A 328 -7.30 -7.11 17.84
CA VAL A 328 -7.02 -7.67 16.52
C VAL A 328 -6.63 -6.59 15.49
N ILE A 329 -7.32 -5.45 15.51
CA ILE A 329 -7.06 -4.31 14.62
C ILE A 329 -5.90 -3.49 15.20
N LYS A 330 -4.68 -3.96 14.96
CA LYS A 330 -3.44 -3.30 15.40
C LYS A 330 -2.52 -3.06 14.21
N LYS A 331 -1.73 -1.99 14.29
CA LYS A 331 -0.71 -1.68 13.29
C LYS A 331 0.22 -2.88 13.07
N GLY A 332 0.42 -3.25 11.82
CA GLY A 332 1.26 -4.38 11.40
C GLY A 332 0.52 -5.71 11.25
N ASN A 333 -0.73 -5.83 11.72
CA ASN A 333 -1.53 -7.04 11.50
C ASN A 333 -2.05 -7.09 10.06
N PHE A 334 -2.08 -8.30 9.50
CA PHE A 334 -2.72 -8.59 8.23
C PHE A 334 -4.15 -9.04 8.46
N LEU A 335 -5.10 -8.39 7.79
CA LEU A 335 -6.52 -8.67 7.92
C LEU A 335 -7.12 -8.94 6.54
N LYS A 336 -8.04 -9.91 6.47
CA LYS A 336 -8.94 -10.11 5.33
C LYS A 336 -10.29 -9.48 5.71
N ILE A 337 -10.80 -8.58 4.87
CA ILE A 337 -11.95 -7.73 5.19
C ILE A 337 -12.93 -7.79 4.02
N LYS A 338 -14.21 -8.02 4.31
CA LYS A 338 -15.30 -7.86 3.36
C LYS A 338 -16.14 -6.65 3.74
N GLY A 339 -16.37 -5.75 2.81
CA GLY A 339 -17.13 -4.54 3.06
C GLY A 339 -17.61 -3.86 1.78
N ASN A 340 -18.52 -2.91 1.94
CA ASN A 340 -19.03 -2.12 0.84
C ASN A 340 -18.07 -0.96 0.53
N ALA A 341 -17.57 -0.88 -0.70
CA ALA A 341 -16.70 0.21 -1.13
C ALA A 341 -17.55 1.42 -1.52
N THR A 342 -17.36 2.54 -0.83
CA THR A 342 -18.06 3.80 -1.16
C THR A 342 -17.07 4.95 -1.18
N PHE A 343 -17.29 5.90 -2.08
CA PHE A 343 -16.52 7.15 -2.11
C PHE A 343 -16.96 8.03 -0.95
N ASP A 344 -16.04 8.31 -0.03
CA ASP A 344 -16.29 9.24 1.07
C ASP A 344 -15.95 10.67 0.63
N LYS A 345 -16.93 11.57 0.74
CA LYS A 345 -16.81 12.98 0.30
C LYS A 345 -16.31 13.93 1.39
N TYR A 346 -15.93 13.40 2.55
CA TYR A 346 -15.65 14.19 3.77
C TYR A 346 -14.22 14.08 4.28
#